data_AF-A0A7K4M6M2-F1
#
_entry.id   AF-A0A7K4M6M2-F1
#
_cell.length_a   1.000
_cell.length_b   1.000
_cell.length_c   1.000
_cell.angle_alpha   90.00
_cell.angle_beta   90.00
_cell.angle_gamma   90.00
#
_symmetry.space_group_name_H-M   'P 1'
#
loop_
_entity.id
_entity.type
_entity.pdbx_description
1 polymer ?
#
loop_
_entity_poly.entity_id
_entity_poly.type
_entity_poly.pdbx_seq_one_letter_code
_entity_poly.pdbx_strand_id
1 'polypeptide(L)'
;QVPARAEEITIPADVTPEKVPTHIVDYSESEQTEDELQEEIAKANVVCVVYDVTKEATIEKIRTKWIPMVNGGLEKGSRIPIILVGNKSDLQAGSSMEVILPIMNQFSEIETCVECSAKNLKNISELFYYAQKAVLHPTAPLYDPEEKQLRPACARALTRIFNLSDQDNNQILSDDELNYFQKSCFGNPLAPQALEDVKMVVWKNTTDGVQDNGLTLNGFLFLNTLFIQRGRHETTWTILRHFGYDDELELTDDYLHPPFRLPPGCSTELNHLGYQFLQRLFEKHDKDQDGALSPTELQSFFSVFPCVPWGPELYNTVCTTDKGLLSLHGFLCQWTLIAYLDVRQCLECLGYLGYPILSEQDSQTQALTVTREKRIDLEKGQTQRNVFLCKVLGAKGAGKSAFLQAFLGRSLAVSGCSP
;
A
#
# COMPACT_ATOMS: atom_id res chain seq x y z
N GLN A 1 -10.68 47.46 12.83
CA GLN A 1 -10.51 47.23 11.38
C GLN A 1 -9.92 45.85 11.22
N VAL A 2 -10.40 45.05 10.27
CA VAL A 2 -9.76 43.77 9.93
C VAL A 2 -8.52 44.12 9.09
N PRO A 3 -7.32 43.61 9.41
CA PRO A 3 -6.11 43.88 8.65
C PRO A 3 -6.24 43.34 7.22
N ALA A 4 -5.44 43.87 6.29
CA ALA A 4 -5.48 43.43 4.89
C ALA A 4 -4.83 42.06 4.66
N ARG A 5 -3.97 41.62 5.60
CA ARG A 5 -3.35 40.30 5.68
C ARG A 5 -3.39 39.80 7.12
N ALA A 6 -3.71 38.53 7.34
CA ALA A 6 -3.56 37.88 8.64
C ALA A 6 -2.09 37.54 8.94
N GLU A 7 -1.70 37.56 10.22
CA GLU A 7 -0.42 36.99 10.65
C GLU A 7 -0.41 35.47 10.40
N GLU A 8 0.79 34.89 10.25
CA GLU A 8 0.92 33.44 10.10
C GLU A 8 0.41 32.71 11.34
N ILE A 9 -0.55 31.80 11.13
CA ILE A 9 -1.16 31.03 12.21
C ILE A 9 -0.68 29.59 12.12
N THR A 10 -0.17 29.05 13.22
CA THR A 10 0.14 27.63 13.35
C THR A 10 -0.86 26.99 14.30
N ILE A 11 -1.63 26.03 13.78
CA ILE A 11 -2.51 25.17 14.55
C ILE A 11 -1.69 23.93 14.95
N PRO A 12 -1.45 23.69 16.26
CA PRO A 12 -0.71 22.52 16.72
C PRO A 12 -1.39 21.20 16.34
N ALA A 13 -0.61 20.13 16.19
CA ALA A 13 -1.12 18.79 15.92
C ALA A 13 -2.20 18.35 16.94
N ASP A 14 -2.00 18.63 18.23
CA ASP A 14 -2.86 18.17 19.32
C ASP A 14 -4.31 18.67 19.26
N VAL A 15 -4.56 19.76 18.52
CA VAL A 15 -5.91 20.34 18.39
C VAL A 15 -6.57 19.98 17.06
N THR A 16 -5.87 19.26 16.18
CA THR A 16 -6.41 18.79 14.88
C THR A 16 -6.89 17.34 15.00
N PRO A 17 -8.01 16.97 14.35
CA PRO A 17 -8.50 15.59 14.36
C PRO A 17 -7.46 14.57 13.87
N GLU A 18 -6.67 14.96 12.87
CA GLU A 18 -5.68 14.12 12.19
C GLU A 18 -4.30 14.13 12.88
N LYS A 19 -4.12 14.92 13.96
CA LYS A 19 -2.84 15.11 14.67
C LYS A 19 -1.69 15.61 13.78
N VAL A 20 -2.00 16.49 12.83
CA VAL A 20 -1.02 17.08 11.92
C VAL A 20 -0.97 18.60 12.14
N PRO A 21 0.22 19.21 12.33
CA PRO A 21 0.32 20.65 12.45
C PRO A 21 -0.14 21.34 11.16
N THR A 22 -0.91 22.41 11.27
CA THR A 22 -1.41 23.17 10.11
C THR A 22 -0.92 24.60 10.16
N HIS A 23 -0.16 24.99 9.14
CA HIS A 23 0.33 26.34 8.95
C HIS A 23 -0.57 27.08 7.97
N ILE A 24 -1.13 28.21 8.39
CA ILE A 24 -2.04 29.03 7.59
C ILE A 24 -1.32 30.32 7.25
N VAL A 25 -1.16 30.54 5.94
CA VAL A 25 -0.57 31.76 5.37
C VAL A 25 -1.66 32.46 4.57
N ASP A 26 -1.88 33.73 4.88
CA ASP A 26 -2.81 34.60 4.15
C ASP A 26 -2.06 35.46 3.13
N TYR A 27 -2.71 35.70 1.98
CA TYR A 27 -2.17 36.50 0.89
C TYR A 27 -3.00 37.77 0.68
N SER A 28 -2.31 38.89 0.50
CA SER A 28 -2.95 40.18 0.21
C SER A 28 -2.29 40.90 -0.95
N GLU A 29 -3.05 41.15 -2.02
CA GLU A 29 -2.59 41.89 -3.21
C GLU A 29 -2.20 43.36 -2.90
N SER A 30 -2.59 43.90 -1.75
CA SER A 30 -2.17 45.24 -1.31
C SER A 30 -0.81 45.26 -0.58
N GLU A 31 -0.36 44.12 -0.07
CA GLU A 31 0.85 44.02 0.76
C GLU A 31 1.95 43.16 0.12
N GLN A 32 1.60 42.24 -0.78
CA GLN A 32 2.50 41.27 -1.39
C GLN A 32 2.46 41.34 -2.92
N THR A 33 3.57 40.94 -3.55
CA THR A 33 3.76 40.85 -5.00
C THR A 33 3.31 39.48 -5.54
N GLU A 34 3.13 39.38 -6.86
CA GLU A 34 2.81 38.10 -7.51
C GLU A 34 3.95 37.08 -7.38
N ASP A 35 5.22 37.52 -7.34
CA ASP A 35 6.38 36.64 -7.15
C ASP A 35 6.36 36.00 -5.75
N GLU A 36 6.07 36.79 -4.71
CA GLU A 36 5.91 36.28 -3.33
C GLU A 36 4.74 35.29 -3.23
N LEU A 37 3.63 35.55 -3.95
CA LEU A 37 2.53 34.60 -4.02
C LEU A 37 2.94 33.28 -4.66
N GLN A 38 3.71 33.31 -5.75
CA GLN A 38 4.21 32.09 -6.40
C GLN A 38 5.14 31.29 -5.49
N GLU A 39 6.00 31.97 -4.72
CA GLU A 39 6.85 31.31 -3.72
C GLU A 39 6.02 30.63 -2.61
N GLU A 40 4.95 31.27 -2.14
CA GLU A 40 4.06 30.67 -1.13
C GLU A 40 3.22 29.53 -1.69
N ILE A 41 2.73 29.65 -2.93
CA ILE A 41 2.04 28.54 -3.61
C ILE A 41 2.99 27.35 -3.79
N ALA A 42 4.25 27.57 -4.14
CA ALA A 42 5.23 26.48 -4.32
C ALA A 42 5.53 25.71 -3.02
N LYS A 43 5.35 26.34 -1.85
CA LYS A 43 5.49 25.71 -0.53
C LYS A 43 4.19 25.08 -0.03
N ALA A 44 3.05 25.45 -0.61
CA ALA A 44 1.73 25.04 -0.13
C ALA A 44 1.42 23.58 -0.47
N ASN A 45 0.88 22.85 0.51
CA ASN A 45 0.33 21.52 0.28
C ASN A 45 -1.13 21.57 -0.20
N VAL A 46 -1.85 22.65 0.08
CA VAL A 46 -3.24 22.88 -0.31
C VAL A 46 -3.51 24.38 -0.40
N VAL A 47 -4.32 24.81 -1.38
CA VAL A 47 -4.69 26.21 -1.55
C VAL A 47 -6.19 26.40 -1.35
N CYS A 48 -6.56 27.29 -0.43
CA CYS A 48 -7.95 27.67 -0.19
C CYS A 48 -8.28 28.96 -0.97
N VAL A 49 -9.14 28.88 -1.99
CA VAL A 49 -9.58 30.06 -2.75
C VAL A 49 -10.89 30.57 -2.16
N VAL A 50 -10.82 31.72 -1.49
CA VAL A 50 -11.99 32.33 -0.83
C VAL A 50 -12.70 33.30 -1.78
N TYR A 51 -14.00 33.12 -1.94
CA TYR A 51 -14.86 34.00 -2.74
C TYR A 51 -16.06 34.49 -1.93
N ASP A 52 -16.70 35.56 -2.41
CA ASP A 52 -17.88 36.15 -1.79
C ASP A 52 -19.12 35.59 -2.49
N VAL A 53 -19.94 34.81 -1.78
CA VAL A 53 -21.14 34.17 -2.35
C VAL A 53 -22.12 35.20 -2.92
N THR A 54 -22.10 36.44 -2.43
CA THR A 54 -23.00 37.51 -2.90
C THR A 54 -22.53 38.20 -4.18
N LYS A 55 -21.30 37.91 -4.65
CA LYS A 55 -20.68 38.59 -5.80
C LYS A 55 -20.20 37.60 -6.85
N GLU A 56 -20.99 37.43 -7.91
CA GLU A 56 -20.64 36.60 -9.07
C GLU A 56 -19.28 36.96 -9.69
N ALA A 57 -18.90 38.24 -9.70
CA ALA A 57 -17.59 38.68 -10.20
C ALA A 57 -16.40 38.04 -9.45
N THR A 58 -16.57 37.64 -8.19
CA THR A 58 -15.52 36.92 -7.44
C THR A 58 -15.45 35.45 -7.82
N ILE A 59 -16.58 34.85 -8.20
CA ILE A 59 -16.67 33.47 -8.69
C ILE A 59 -16.00 33.36 -10.06
N GLU A 60 -16.24 34.29 -10.98
CA GLU A 60 -15.57 34.30 -12.29
C GLU A 60 -14.05 34.46 -12.20
N LYS A 61 -13.55 35.16 -11.18
CA LYS A 61 -12.10 35.29 -10.92
C LYS A 61 -11.46 33.96 -10.52
N ILE A 62 -12.21 33.01 -9.96
CA ILE A 62 -11.70 31.68 -9.63
C ILE A 62 -11.19 31.00 -10.90
N ARG A 63 -12.04 30.98 -11.93
CA ARG A 63 -11.75 30.35 -13.24
C ARG A 63 -10.73 31.13 -14.05
N THR A 64 -10.77 32.46 -14.01
CA THR A 64 -9.98 33.31 -14.93
C THR A 64 -8.63 33.76 -14.39
N LYS A 65 -8.48 33.87 -13.06
CA LYS A 65 -7.24 34.33 -12.41
C LYS A 65 -6.65 33.28 -11.47
N TRP A 66 -7.40 32.87 -10.45
CA TRP A 66 -6.83 32.13 -9.31
C TRP A 66 -6.39 30.71 -9.65
N ILE A 67 -7.25 29.90 -10.29
CA ILE A 67 -6.87 28.52 -10.67
C ILE A 67 -5.70 28.51 -11.67
N PRO A 68 -5.73 29.30 -12.77
CA PRO A 68 -4.58 29.39 -13.67
C PRO A 68 -3.29 29.85 -12.98
N MET A 69 -3.39 30.70 -11.96
CA MET A 69 -2.22 31.19 -11.21
C MET A 69 -1.63 30.15 -10.27
N VAL A 70 -2.47 29.30 -9.64
CA VAL A 70 -2.01 28.15 -8.85
C VAL A 70 -1.38 27.10 -9.76
N ASN A 71 -1.97 26.85 -10.94
CA ASN A 71 -1.49 25.84 -11.88
C ASN A 71 -0.30 26.31 -12.73
N GLY A 72 -0.12 27.62 -12.92
CA GLY A 72 0.80 28.22 -13.89
C GLY A 72 2.29 28.08 -13.55
N GLY A 73 2.63 27.84 -12.28
CA GLY A 73 4.02 27.68 -11.81
C GLY A 73 4.49 26.23 -11.67
N LEU A 74 3.59 25.24 -11.78
CA LEU A 74 3.89 23.84 -11.49
C LEU A 74 4.27 23.08 -12.77
N GLU A 75 5.46 22.48 -12.79
CA GLU A 75 5.77 21.43 -13.75
C GLU A 75 4.78 20.26 -13.57
N LYS A 76 4.31 19.70 -14.68
CA LYS A 76 3.17 18.79 -14.91
C LYS A 76 2.95 17.57 -13.96
N GLY A 77 3.75 17.36 -12.92
CA GLY A 77 3.76 16.14 -12.11
C GLY A 77 2.89 16.15 -10.85
N SER A 78 2.79 17.27 -10.12
CA SER A 78 2.04 17.34 -8.85
C SER A 78 1.20 18.60 -8.81
N ARG A 79 -0.12 18.43 -8.91
CA ARG A 79 -1.07 19.53 -8.84
C ARG A 79 -1.50 19.71 -7.39
N ILE A 80 -1.32 20.92 -6.87
CA ILE A 80 -1.71 21.25 -5.49
C ILE A 80 -3.24 21.21 -5.41
N PRO A 81 -3.83 20.48 -4.43
CA PRO A 81 -5.27 20.45 -4.26
C PRO A 81 -5.83 21.83 -3.92
N ILE A 82 -6.98 22.16 -4.50
CA ILE A 82 -7.68 23.43 -4.31
C ILE A 82 -8.99 23.20 -3.57
N ILE A 83 -9.22 23.99 -2.53
CA ILE A 83 -10.50 24.04 -1.80
C ILE A 83 -11.17 25.38 -2.10
N LEU A 84 -12.39 25.34 -2.63
CA LEU A 84 -13.18 26.55 -2.84
C LEU A 84 -13.93 26.91 -1.56
N VAL A 85 -13.87 28.18 -1.17
CA VAL A 85 -14.46 28.65 0.09
C VAL A 85 -15.44 29.78 -0.19
N GLY A 86 -16.73 29.46 -0.17
CA GLY A 86 -17.81 30.44 -0.33
C GLY A 86 -18.09 31.15 0.98
N ASN A 87 -17.47 32.30 1.22
CA ASN A 87 -17.65 33.07 2.45
C ASN A 87 -18.86 34.03 2.36
N LYS A 88 -19.37 34.46 3.52
CA LYS A 88 -20.57 35.29 3.72
C LYS A 88 -21.89 34.60 3.38
N SER A 89 -21.95 33.28 3.57
CA SER A 89 -23.20 32.50 3.47
C SER A 89 -24.33 33.00 4.40
N ASP A 90 -24.04 33.85 5.40
CA ASP A 90 -25.07 34.50 6.23
C ASP A 90 -25.88 35.58 5.49
N LEU A 91 -25.37 36.07 4.35
CA LEU A 91 -26.02 37.12 3.55
C LEU A 91 -26.92 36.57 2.44
N GLN A 92 -26.89 35.26 2.18
CA GLN A 92 -27.64 34.62 1.11
C GLN A 92 -28.28 33.32 1.63
N ALA A 93 -29.59 33.18 1.42
CA ALA A 93 -30.33 32.01 1.90
C ALA A 93 -30.22 30.78 0.97
N GLY A 94 -29.82 30.99 -0.29
CA GLY A 94 -29.61 29.93 -1.28
C GLY A 94 -28.13 29.53 -1.39
N SER A 95 -27.87 28.32 -1.88
CA SER A 95 -26.52 27.81 -2.08
C SER A 95 -25.97 28.26 -3.45
N SER A 96 -24.70 28.67 -3.47
CA SER A 96 -23.93 29.01 -4.67
C SER A 96 -23.44 27.79 -5.45
N MET A 97 -23.74 26.58 -4.96
CA MET A 97 -23.26 25.31 -5.53
C MET A 97 -23.63 25.11 -7.00
N GLU A 98 -24.80 25.59 -7.46
CA GLU A 98 -25.19 25.45 -8.88
C GLU A 98 -24.21 26.13 -9.84
N VAL A 99 -23.61 27.25 -9.42
CA VAL A 99 -22.63 28.00 -10.22
C VAL A 99 -21.22 27.40 -10.09
N ILE A 100 -20.90 26.81 -8.94
CA ILE A 100 -19.59 26.23 -8.66
C ILE A 100 -19.42 24.83 -9.26
N LEU A 101 -20.48 24.02 -9.32
CA LEU A 101 -20.44 22.65 -9.86
C LEU A 101 -19.81 22.56 -11.26
N PRO A 102 -20.15 23.43 -12.24
CA PRO A 102 -19.46 23.47 -13.53
C PRO A 102 -17.97 23.76 -13.43
N ILE A 103 -17.55 24.61 -12.49
CA ILE A 103 -16.14 24.95 -12.27
C ILE A 103 -15.39 23.74 -11.70
N MET A 104 -15.98 23.05 -10.71
CA MET A 104 -15.42 21.81 -10.15
C MET A 104 -15.26 20.72 -11.22
N ASN A 105 -16.25 20.56 -12.10
CA ASN A 105 -16.15 19.59 -13.20
C ASN A 105 -15.12 19.98 -14.26
N GLN A 106 -14.78 21.28 -14.38
CA GLN A 106 -13.78 21.75 -15.32
C GLN A 106 -12.35 21.58 -14.81
N PHE A 107 -12.13 21.72 -13.50
CA PHE A 107 -10.80 21.70 -12.89
C PHE A 107 -10.72 20.57 -11.87
N SER A 108 -10.07 19.48 -12.25
CA SER A 108 -9.92 18.28 -11.42
C SER A 108 -9.03 18.48 -10.18
N GLU A 109 -8.33 19.61 -10.08
CA GLU A 109 -7.58 19.99 -8.88
C GLU A 109 -8.49 20.45 -7.73
N ILE A 110 -9.75 20.81 -8.03
CA ILE A 110 -10.70 21.23 -7.02
C ILE A 110 -11.29 19.99 -6.36
N GLU A 111 -10.89 19.74 -5.11
CA GLU A 111 -11.35 18.58 -4.34
C GLU A 111 -12.77 18.81 -3.80
N THR A 112 -13.04 20.00 -3.24
CA THR A 112 -14.35 20.31 -2.68
C THR A 112 -14.64 21.81 -2.59
N CYS A 113 -15.89 22.15 -2.33
CA CYS A 113 -16.37 23.50 -2.07
C CYS A 113 -17.08 23.55 -0.71
N VAL A 114 -16.67 24.49 0.14
CA VAL A 114 -17.25 24.70 1.48
C VAL A 114 -17.85 26.09 1.58
N GLU A 115 -19.16 26.17 1.82
CA GLU A 115 -19.82 27.43 2.13
C GLU A 115 -19.72 27.73 3.63
N CYS A 116 -19.15 28.89 3.98
CA CYS A 116 -18.87 29.28 5.35
C CYS A 116 -19.35 30.70 5.65
N SER A 117 -19.44 31.03 6.95
CA SER A 117 -19.68 32.40 7.41
C SER A 117 -18.69 32.70 8.52
N ALA A 118 -17.68 33.52 8.20
CA ALA A 118 -16.72 34.00 9.19
C ALA A 118 -17.40 34.82 10.31
N LYS A 119 -18.52 35.50 10.00
CA LYS A 119 -19.28 36.30 10.98
C LYS A 119 -20.00 35.43 12.01
N ASN A 120 -20.60 34.34 11.56
CA ASN A 120 -21.37 33.42 12.42
C ASN A 120 -20.57 32.19 12.86
N LEU A 121 -19.28 32.12 12.50
CA LEU A 121 -18.40 30.96 12.72
C LEU A 121 -18.97 29.64 12.16
N LYS A 122 -19.72 29.72 11.06
CA LYS A 122 -20.33 28.55 10.40
C LYS A 122 -19.33 27.90 9.45
N ASN A 123 -19.18 26.58 9.55
CA ASN A 123 -18.36 25.71 8.68
C ASN A 123 -16.86 26.09 8.59
N ILE A 124 -16.36 26.85 9.56
CA ILE A 124 -14.93 27.23 9.60
C ILE A 124 -14.06 26.01 9.95
N SER A 125 -14.48 25.18 10.90
CA SER A 125 -13.74 23.96 11.25
C SER A 125 -13.78 22.93 10.11
N GLU A 126 -14.90 22.83 9.40
CA GLU A 126 -15.05 21.94 8.24
C GLU A 126 -14.09 22.31 7.11
N LEU A 127 -13.88 23.61 6.86
CA LEU A 127 -12.90 24.08 5.88
C LEU A 127 -11.50 23.50 6.14
N PHE A 128 -10.99 23.66 7.36
CA PHE A 128 -9.66 23.18 7.71
C PHE A 128 -9.58 21.65 7.70
N TYR A 129 -10.65 20.98 8.13
CA TYR A 129 -10.75 19.53 8.05
C TYR A 129 -10.67 19.02 6.61
N TYR A 130 -11.42 19.61 5.67
CA TYR A 130 -11.35 19.22 4.26
C TYR A 130 -10.01 19.57 3.61
N ALA A 131 -9.39 20.71 3.98
CA ALA A 131 -8.06 21.07 3.50
C ALA A 131 -7.00 20.05 3.94
N GLN A 132 -7.02 19.63 5.21
CA GLN A 132 -6.14 18.56 5.71
C GLN A 132 -6.41 17.24 4.98
N LYS A 133 -7.68 16.87 4.81
CA LYS A 133 -8.04 15.61 4.14
C LYS A 133 -7.63 15.56 2.68
N ALA A 134 -7.71 16.67 1.95
CA ALA A 134 -7.26 16.72 0.56
C ALA A 134 -5.77 16.42 0.41
N VAL A 135 -4.95 16.80 1.40
CA VAL A 135 -3.52 16.48 1.44
C VAL A 135 -3.28 15.07 1.95
N LEU A 136 -3.95 14.69 3.03
CA LEU A 136 -3.73 13.41 3.70
C LEU A 136 -4.38 12.23 2.98
N HIS A 137 -5.32 12.43 2.09
CA HIS A 137 -6.05 11.34 1.43
C HIS A 137 -6.35 11.72 -0.03
N PRO A 138 -5.32 11.98 -0.86
CA PRO A 138 -5.53 12.55 -2.19
C PRO A 138 -6.36 11.62 -3.08
N THR A 139 -7.35 12.15 -3.79
CA THR A 139 -8.19 11.36 -4.70
C THR A 139 -7.45 11.04 -6.02
N ALA A 140 -6.57 11.96 -6.44
CA ALA A 140 -5.86 11.93 -7.71
C ALA A 140 -5.15 10.60 -8.04
N PRO A 141 -4.33 9.98 -7.17
CA PRO A 141 -3.65 8.72 -7.49
C PRO A 141 -4.61 7.51 -7.51
N LEU A 142 -5.78 7.59 -6.87
CA LEU A 142 -6.69 6.46 -6.73
C LEU A 142 -7.61 6.30 -7.94
N TYR A 143 -8.17 7.39 -8.44
CA TYR A 143 -9.32 7.37 -9.35
C TYR A 143 -9.15 8.35 -10.50
N ASP A 144 -9.67 7.96 -11.66
CA ASP A 144 -9.77 8.79 -12.85
C ASP A 144 -11.23 9.29 -13.00
N PRO A 145 -11.50 10.58 -12.77
CA PRO A 145 -12.85 11.14 -12.93
C PRO A 145 -13.38 11.10 -14.36
N GLU A 146 -12.51 11.15 -15.37
CA GLU A 146 -12.91 11.18 -16.78
C GLU A 146 -13.38 9.80 -17.23
N GLU A 147 -12.56 8.78 -16.98
CA GLU A 147 -12.84 7.39 -17.32
C GLU A 147 -13.76 6.68 -16.29
N LYS A 148 -14.04 7.36 -15.17
CA LYS A 148 -14.85 6.86 -14.05
C LYS A 148 -14.40 5.51 -13.49
N GLN A 149 -13.09 5.28 -13.43
CA GLN A 149 -12.50 4.03 -12.99
C GLN A 149 -11.29 4.26 -12.09
N LEU A 150 -10.88 3.21 -11.35
CA LEU A 150 -9.63 3.23 -10.59
C LEU A 150 -8.44 3.37 -11.54
N ARG A 151 -7.43 4.12 -11.13
CA ARG A 151 -6.17 4.18 -11.87
C ARG A 151 -5.47 2.83 -11.82
N PRO A 152 -4.67 2.47 -12.85
CA PRO A 152 -4.00 1.17 -12.92
C PRO A 152 -3.11 0.86 -11.70
N ALA A 153 -2.44 1.86 -11.12
CA ALA A 153 -1.62 1.67 -9.92
C ALA A 153 -2.47 1.27 -8.70
N CYS A 154 -3.57 1.99 -8.46
CA CYS A 154 -4.52 1.70 -7.38
C CYS A 154 -5.17 0.33 -7.56
N ALA A 155 -5.60 0.00 -8.77
CA ALA A 155 -6.14 -1.32 -9.08
C ALA A 155 -5.13 -2.44 -8.78
N ARG A 156 -3.86 -2.29 -9.20
CA ARG A 156 -2.80 -3.27 -8.89
C ARG A 156 -2.57 -3.41 -7.37
N ALA A 157 -2.51 -2.30 -6.65
CA ALA A 157 -2.31 -2.32 -5.20
C ALA A 157 -3.45 -3.05 -4.48
N LEU A 158 -4.70 -2.72 -4.83
CA LEU A 158 -5.90 -3.37 -4.30
C LEU A 158 -6.00 -4.85 -4.71
N THR A 159 -5.59 -5.22 -5.92
CA THR A 159 -5.52 -6.63 -6.35
C THR A 159 -4.52 -7.42 -5.51
N ARG A 160 -3.35 -6.85 -5.20
CA ARG A 160 -2.41 -7.48 -4.28
C ARG A 160 -3.04 -7.68 -2.89
N ILE A 161 -3.69 -6.65 -2.36
CA ILE A 161 -4.37 -6.71 -1.06
C ILE A 161 -5.45 -7.78 -1.04
N PHE A 162 -6.25 -7.89 -2.11
CA PHE A 162 -7.23 -8.95 -2.29
C PHE A 162 -6.58 -10.33 -2.21
N ASN A 163 -5.53 -10.58 -2.99
CA ASN A 163 -4.82 -11.87 -3.02
C ASN A 163 -4.15 -12.24 -1.68
N LEU A 164 -3.75 -11.25 -0.89
CA LEU A 164 -3.24 -11.46 0.46
C LEU A 164 -4.36 -11.80 1.45
N SER A 165 -5.53 -11.21 1.27
CA SER A 165 -6.70 -11.37 2.14
C SER A 165 -7.42 -12.70 1.90
N ASP A 166 -7.45 -13.17 0.65
CA ASP A 166 -7.94 -14.49 0.23
C ASP A 166 -7.04 -15.58 0.84
N GLN A 167 -7.48 -16.23 1.92
CA GLN A 167 -6.66 -17.17 2.68
C GLN A 167 -6.65 -18.57 2.06
N ASP A 168 -7.71 -18.96 1.36
CA ASP A 168 -7.84 -20.28 0.72
C ASP A 168 -7.51 -20.27 -0.78
N ASN A 169 -7.20 -19.09 -1.35
CA ASN A 169 -6.80 -18.88 -2.75
C ASN A 169 -7.86 -19.33 -3.76
N ASN A 170 -9.13 -19.23 -3.38
CA ASN A 170 -10.27 -19.57 -4.21
C ASN A 170 -10.74 -18.39 -5.11
N GLN A 171 -10.10 -17.21 -5.01
CA GLN A 171 -10.42 -15.96 -5.73
C GLN A 171 -11.72 -15.28 -5.29
N ILE A 172 -12.22 -15.59 -4.09
CA ILE A 172 -13.47 -15.11 -3.51
C ILE A 172 -13.22 -14.84 -2.01
N LEU A 173 -13.46 -13.62 -1.55
CA LEU A 173 -13.42 -13.33 -0.11
C LEU A 173 -14.74 -13.76 0.54
N SER A 174 -14.68 -14.82 1.33
CA SER A 174 -15.77 -15.30 2.18
C SER A 174 -16.10 -14.33 3.31
N ASP A 175 -17.21 -14.58 4.02
CA ASP A 175 -17.60 -13.74 5.16
C ASP A 175 -16.57 -13.71 6.28
N ASP A 176 -15.92 -14.85 6.53
CA ASP A 176 -14.89 -14.95 7.55
C ASP A 176 -13.65 -14.14 7.16
N GLU A 177 -13.23 -14.21 5.88
CA GLU A 177 -12.09 -13.45 5.36
C GLU A 177 -12.38 -11.95 5.29
N LEU A 178 -13.60 -11.57 4.88
CA LEU A 178 -14.01 -10.16 4.88
C LEU A 178 -14.08 -9.61 6.31
N ASN A 179 -14.55 -10.39 7.28
CA ASN A 179 -14.56 -9.97 8.67
C ASN A 179 -13.14 -9.88 9.25
N TYR A 180 -12.24 -10.80 8.90
CA TYR A 180 -10.84 -10.72 9.28
C TYR A 180 -10.18 -9.47 8.69
N PHE A 181 -10.38 -9.22 7.39
CA PHE A 181 -9.89 -8.03 6.69
C PHE A 181 -10.40 -6.74 7.34
N GLN A 182 -11.71 -6.67 7.63
CA GLN A 182 -12.36 -5.54 8.31
C GLN A 182 -11.76 -5.28 9.68
N LYS A 183 -11.65 -6.33 10.50
CA LYS A 183 -11.07 -6.23 11.84
C LYS A 183 -9.61 -5.81 11.79
N SER A 184 -8.85 -6.32 10.82
CA SER A 184 -7.45 -5.96 10.62
C SER A 184 -7.28 -4.49 10.24
N CYS A 185 -8.03 -4.00 9.24
CA CYS A 185 -7.88 -2.62 8.73
C CYS A 185 -8.56 -1.55 9.59
N PHE A 186 -9.72 -1.86 10.20
CA PHE A 186 -10.60 -0.88 10.85
C PHE A 186 -10.88 -1.16 12.33
N GLY A 187 -10.29 -2.23 12.88
CA GLY A 187 -10.39 -2.60 14.30
C GLY A 187 -11.71 -3.23 14.73
N ASN A 188 -12.74 -3.23 13.87
CA ASN A 188 -14.06 -3.78 14.18
C ASN A 188 -14.61 -4.60 13.00
N PRO A 189 -15.25 -5.76 13.25
CA PRO A 189 -15.91 -6.52 12.19
C PRO A 189 -17.20 -5.83 11.73
N LEU A 190 -17.69 -6.17 10.53
CA LEU A 190 -19.00 -5.74 10.07
C LEU A 190 -20.10 -6.49 10.82
N ALA A 191 -21.21 -5.78 11.07
CA ALA A 191 -22.45 -6.48 11.42
C ALA A 191 -22.87 -7.36 10.22
N PRO A 192 -23.36 -8.59 10.44
CA PRO A 192 -23.74 -9.50 9.36
C PRO A 192 -24.72 -8.87 8.35
N GLN A 193 -25.67 -8.07 8.82
CA GLN A 193 -26.61 -7.36 7.96
C GLN A 193 -25.91 -6.32 7.07
N ALA A 194 -24.93 -5.59 7.60
CA ALA A 194 -24.20 -4.59 6.83
C ALA A 194 -23.33 -5.24 5.75
N LEU A 195 -22.77 -6.41 6.03
CA LEU A 195 -22.02 -7.20 5.05
C LEU A 195 -22.92 -7.68 3.90
N GLU A 196 -24.12 -8.17 4.24
CA GLU A 196 -25.11 -8.56 3.24
C GLU A 196 -25.57 -7.36 2.39
N ASP A 197 -25.81 -6.21 3.01
CA ASP A 197 -26.17 -4.98 2.30
C ASP A 197 -25.07 -4.55 1.32
N VAL A 198 -23.79 -4.68 1.71
CA VAL A 198 -22.64 -4.41 0.86
C VAL A 198 -22.61 -5.36 -0.34
N LYS A 199 -22.74 -6.68 -0.13
CA LYS A 199 -22.80 -7.67 -1.22
C LYS A 199 -23.98 -7.42 -2.16
N MET A 200 -25.14 -7.09 -1.62
CA MET A 200 -26.34 -6.78 -2.42
C MET A 200 -26.13 -5.54 -3.30
N VAL A 201 -25.39 -4.54 -2.83
CA VAL A 201 -25.00 -3.37 -3.64
C VAL A 201 -24.06 -3.80 -4.77
N VAL A 202 -23.05 -4.63 -4.49
CA VAL A 202 -22.12 -5.13 -5.52
C VAL A 202 -22.85 -5.95 -6.56
N TRP A 203 -23.64 -6.92 -6.14
CA TRP A 203 -24.39 -7.82 -7.01
C TRP A 203 -25.34 -7.08 -7.96
N LYS A 204 -25.98 -5.99 -7.50
CA LYS A 204 -26.85 -5.16 -8.34
C LYS A 204 -26.12 -4.36 -9.41
N ASN A 205 -24.85 -4.04 -9.20
CA ASN A 205 -24.09 -3.14 -10.07
C ASN A 205 -23.02 -3.86 -10.91
N THR A 206 -22.55 -5.03 -10.47
CA THR A 206 -21.48 -5.80 -11.09
C THR A 206 -21.88 -7.27 -11.15
N THR A 207 -22.09 -7.80 -12.36
CA THR A 207 -22.64 -9.15 -12.59
C THR A 207 -21.74 -10.28 -12.09
N ASP A 208 -20.44 -10.05 -12.02
CA ASP A 208 -19.39 -10.97 -11.57
C ASP A 208 -18.74 -10.50 -10.26
N GLY A 209 -19.38 -9.58 -9.54
CA GLY A 209 -18.84 -9.00 -8.31
C GLY A 209 -19.07 -9.84 -7.05
N VAL A 210 -20.05 -10.74 -7.08
CA VAL A 210 -20.37 -11.66 -5.97
C VAL A 210 -20.55 -13.06 -6.54
N GLN A 211 -19.83 -14.03 -5.98
CA GLN A 211 -19.90 -15.44 -6.35
C GLN A 211 -19.89 -16.30 -5.08
N ASP A 212 -20.70 -17.36 -5.04
CA ASP A 212 -20.76 -18.30 -3.91
C ASP A 212 -20.95 -17.63 -2.54
N ASN A 213 -21.75 -16.55 -2.51
CA ASN A 213 -21.98 -15.69 -1.35
C ASN A 213 -20.72 -14.97 -0.82
N GLY A 214 -19.62 -14.94 -1.57
CA GLY A 214 -18.43 -14.16 -1.27
C GLY A 214 -18.15 -13.07 -2.31
N LEU A 215 -17.22 -12.19 -1.99
CA LEU A 215 -16.85 -11.04 -2.82
C LEU A 215 -15.70 -11.40 -3.75
N THR A 216 -15.88 -11.27 -5.07
CA THR A 216 -14.81 -11.51 -6.03
C THR A 216 -13.85 -10.32 -6.11
N LEU A 217 -12.71 -10.47 -6.81
CA LEU A 217 -11.80 -9.36 -7.07
C LEU A 217 -12.50 -8.17 -7.73
N ASN A 218 -13.35 -8.43 -8.73
CA ASN A 218 -14.09 -7.37 -9.43
C ASN A 218 -15.09 -6.68 -8.49
N GLY A 219 -15.72 -7.43 -7.59
CA GLY A 219 -16.56 -6.87 -6.53
C GLY A 219 -15.78 -5.99 -5.56
N PHE A 220 -14.58 -6.42 -5.15
CA PHE A 220 -13.70 -5.67 -4.25
C PHE A 220 -13.19 -4.36 -4.87
N LEU A 221 -12.79 -4.39 -6.14
CA LEU A 221 -12.40 -3.19 -6.88
C LEU A 221 -13.60 -2.24 -7.08
N PHE A 222 -14.77 -2.79 -7.39
CA PHE A 222 -16.00 -2.01 -7.51
C PHE A 222 -16.39 -1.32 -6.19
N LEU A 223 -16.28 -2.01 -5.04
CA LEU A 223 -16.55 -1.40 -3.74
C LEU A 223 -15.64 -0.22 -3.45
N ASN A 224 -14.34 -0.35 -3.71
CA ASN A 224 -13.40 0.75 -3.54
C ASN A 224 -13.71 1.91 -4.49
N THR A 225 -14.08 1.60 -5.73
CA THR A 225 -14.57 2.61 -6.68
C THR A 225 -15.79 3.36 -6.14
N LEU A 226 -16.76 2.64 -5.57
CA LEU A 226 -17.97 3.22 -5.00
C LEU A 226 -17.68 4.10 -3.77
N PHE A 227 -16.73 3.70 -2.92
CA PHE A 227 -16.30 4.52 -1.78
C PHE A 227 -15.74 5.85 -2.25
N ILE A 228 -14.86 5.83 -3.25
CA ILE A 228 -14.27 7.05 -3.81
C ILE A 228 -15.34 7.94 -4.45
N GLN A 229 -16.23 7.37 -5.27
CA GLN A 229 -17.34 8.11 -5.90
C GLN A 229 -18.31 8.75 -4.88
N ARG A 230 -18.44 8.18 -3.68
CA ARG A 230 -19.24 8.73 -2.59
C ARG A 230 -18.49 9.71 -1.69
N GLY A 231 -17.28 10.12 -2.06
CA GLY A 231 -16.42 11.01 -1.26
C GLY A 231 -15.85 10.35 -0.01
N ARG A 232 -15.80 9.02 0.04
CA ARG A 232 -15.25 8.22 1.15
C ARG A 232 -13.94 7.53 0.77
N HIS A 233 -13.11 8.22 -0.02
CA HIS A 233 -11.81 7.70 -0.47
C HIS A 233 -10.84 7.42 0.69
N GLU A 234 -11.03 8.05 1.86
CA GLU A 234 -10.32 7.74 3.11
C GLU A 234 -10.37 6.25 3.45
N THR A 235 -11.52 5.58 3.28
CA THR A 235 -11.64 4.14 3.54
C THR A 235 -10.67 3.32 2.68
N THR A 236 -10.50 3.70 1.41
CA THR A 236 -9.55 3.07 0.49
C THR A 236 -8.10 3.37 0.89
N TRP A 237 -7.81 4.61 1.32
CA TRP A 237 -6.50 4.96 1.84
C TRP A 237 -6.13 4.23 3.13
N THR A 238 -7.08 4.06 4.06
CA THR A 238 -6.87 3.26 5.28
C THR A 238 -6.44 1.85 4.92
N ILE A 239 -7.10 1.22 3.94
CA ILE A 239 -6.73 -0.11 3.43
C ILE A 239 -5.32 -0.09 2.85
N LEU A 240 -5.01 0.85 1.95
CA LEU A 240 -3.71 0.94 1.31
C LEU A 240 -2.57 1.12 2.33
N ARG A 241 -2.72 2.06 3.27
CA ARG A 241 -1.71 2.35 4.30
C ARG A 241 -1.53 1.22 5.29
N HIS A 242 -2.61 0.54 5.67
CA HIS A 242 -2.54 -0.67 6.51
C HIS A 242 -1.68 -1.77 5.87
N PHE A 243 -1.68 -1.83 4.53
CA PHE A 243 -0.86 -2.76 3.76
C PHE A 243 0.51 -2.21 3.33
N GLY A 244 0.92 -1.05 3.87
CA GLY A 244 2.26 -0.48 3.73
C GLY A 244 2.45 0.43 2.52
N TYR A 245 1.38 0.81 1.81
CA TYR A 245 1.46 1.72 0.67
C TYR A 245 1.51 3.20 1.08
N ASP A 246 2.26 3.99 0.32
CA ASP A 246 2.32 5.45 0.39
C ASP A 246 1.34 6.15 -0.59
N ASP A 247 1.44 7.47 -0.68
CA ASP A 247 0.56 8.31 -1.48
C ASP A 247 0.82 8.16 -3.01
N GLU A 248 2.00 7.67 -3.37
CA GLU A 248 2.41 7.28 -4.72
C GLU A 248 1.96 5.85 -5.09
N LEU A 249 1.35 5.12 -4.13
CA LEU A 249 0.92 3.73 -4.26
C LEU A 249 2.08 2.75 -4.44
N GLU A 250 3.23 3.09 -3.86
CA GLU A 250 4.40 2.22 -3.73
C GLU A 250 4.48 1.69 -2.28
N LEU A 251 5.09 0.51 -2.10
CA LEU A 251 5.31 -0.01 -0.76
C LEU A 251 6.47 0.75 -0.12
N THR A 252 6.22 1.31 1.06
CA THR A 252 7.20 2.14 1.77
C THR A 252 8.50 1.37 2.07
N ASP A 253 9.62 2.08 1.99
CA ASP A 253 10.94 1.54 2.35
C ASP A 253 10.97 1.03 3.79
N ASP A 254 10.31 1.71 4.73
CA ASP A 254 10.23 1.27 6.13
C ASP A 254 9.46 -0.06 6.28
N TYR A 255 8.48 -0.32 5.41
CA TYR A 255 7.76 -1.58 5.37
C TYR A 255 8.59 -2.70 4.74
N LEU A 256 9.26 -2.48 3.61
CA LEU A 256 10.02 -3.52 2.92
C LEU A 256 11.42 -3.77 3.53
N HIS A 257 12.02 -2.73 4.10
CA HIS A 257 13.39 -2.71 4.59
C HIS A 257 13.46 -2.24 6.05
N PRO A 258 12.78 -2.94 6.98
CA PRO A 258 12.77 -2.54 8.38
C PRO A 258 14.20 -2.54 8.96
N PRO A 259 14.48 -1.67 9.94
CA PRO A 259 15.81 -1.56 10.53
C PRO A 259 16.22 -2.87 11.21
N PHE A 260 17.17 -3.58 10.60
CA PHE A 260 17.67 -4.86 11.08
C PHE A 260 19.19 -4.83 11.23
N ARG A 261 19.68 -5.03 12.46
CA ARG A 261 21.12 -5.05 12.76
C ARG A 261 21.60 -6.48 12.98
N LEU A 262 22.50 -6.95 12.11
CA LEU A 262 23.20 -8.22 12.26
C LEU A 262 24.62 -7.98 12.81
N PRO A 263 24.91 -8.35 14.07
CA PRO A 263 26.25 -8.18 14.63
C PRO A 263 27.27 -9.08 13.91
N PRO A 264 28.55 -8.66 13.84
CA PRO A 264 29.62 -9.49 13.28
C PRO A 264 29.73 -10.84 13.99
N GLY A 265 29.92 -11.91 13.22
CA GLY A 265 30.05 -13.26 13.75
C GLY A 265 28.71 -13.94 14.11
N CYS A 266 27.58 -13.25 14.03
CA CYS A 266 26.25 -13.83 14.12
C CYS A 266 25.78 -14.35 12.74
N SER A 267 24.68 -15.10 12.72
CA SER A 267 23.96 -15.49 11.50
C SER A 267 22.46 -15.29 11.71
N THR A 268 21.71 -15.32 10.62
CA THR A 268 20.25 -15.22 10.62
C THR A 268 19.63 -16.55 10.22
N GLU A 269 18.56 -16.91 10.93
CA GLU A 269 17.78 -18.12 10.68
C GLU A 269 16.29 -17.77 10.75
N LEU A 270 15.46 -18.45 9.95
CA LEU A 270 14.01 -18.40 10.14
C LEU A 270 13.66 -19.05 11.48
N ASN A 271 12.79 -18.42 12.24
CA ASN A 271 12.27 -19.00 13.48
C ASN A 271 10.99 -19.81 13.21
N HIS A 272 10.42 -20.39 14.26
CA HIS A 272 9.22 -21.22 14.12
C HIS A 272 8.02 -20.46 13.50
N LEU A 273 7.85 -19.17 13.81
CA LEU A 273 6.79 -18.33 13.25
C LEU A 273 6.99 -18.12 11.75
N GLY A 274 8.23 -17.82 11.34
CA GLY A 274 8.61 -17.70 9.92
C GLY A 274 8.33 -18.98 9.15
N TYR A 275 8.75 -20.14 9.67
CA TYR A 275 8.47 -21.43 9.03
C TYR A 275 6.97 -21.75 8.96
N GLN A 276 6.22 -21.50 10.04
CA GLN A 276 4.78 -21.77 10.07
C GLN A 276 4.04 -20.91 9.04
N PHE A 277 4.40 -19.63 8.93
CA PHE A 277 3.83 -18.73 7.92
C PHE A 277 4.10 -19.22 6.50
N LEU A 278 5.36 -19.53 6.19
CA LEU A 278 5.77 -20.01 4.88
C LEU A 278 5.13 -21.37 4.52
N GLN A 279 4.97 -22.25 5.49
CA GLN A 279 4.27 -23.52 5.31
C GLN A 279 2.79 -23.29 4.95
N ARG A 280 2.09 -22.42 5.67
CA ARG A 280 0.68 -22.09 5.35
C ARG A 280 0.55 -21.50 3.95
N LEU A 281 1.48 -20.63 3.55
CA LEU A 281 1.49 -20.08 2.19
C LEU A 281 1.74 -21.16 1.14
N PHE A 282 2.65 -22.10 1.39
CA PHE A 282 2.86 -23.22 0.48
C PHE A 282 1.56 -24.02 0.30
N GLU A 283 0.92 -24.42 1.41
CA GLU A 283 -0.33 -25.18 1.41
C GLU A 283 -1.48 -24.44 0.73
N LYS A 284 -1.54 -23.10 0.87
CA LYS A 284 -2.49 -22.23 0.16
C LYS A 284 -2.33 -22.28 -1.37
N HIS A 285 -1.11 -22.48 -1.87
CA HIS A 285 -0.82 -22.48 -3.30
C HIS A 285 -0.74 -23.90 -3.90
N ASP A 286 -0.56 -24.94 -3.10
CA ASP A 286 -0.62 -26.35 -3.48
C ASP A 286 -2.09 -26.80 -3.65
N LYS A 287 -2.66 -26.50 -4.82
CA LYS A 287 -4.09 -26.69 -5.11
C LYS A 287 -4.43 -28.15 -5.36
N ASP A 288 -3.50 -28.91 -5.92
CA ASP A 288 -3.68 -30.35 -6.16
C ASP A 288 -3.29 -31.23 -4.96
N GLN A 289 -2.77 -30.62 -3.89
CA GLN A 289 -2.39 -31.24 -2.62
C GLN A 289 -1.37 -32.37 -2.82
N ASP A 290 -0.48 -32.22 -3.81
CA ASP A 290 0.55 -33.21 -4.12
C ASP A 290 1.83 -33.03 -3.30
N GLY A 291 1.89 -31.97 -2.46
CA GLY A 291 3.03 -31.64 -1.63
C GLY A 291 4.17 -30.96 -2.39
N ALA A 292 3.91 -30.50 -3.62
CA ALA A 292 4.83 -29.76 -4.47
C ALA A 292 4.13 -28.58 -5.18
N LEU A 293 4.92 -27.57 -5.55
CA LEU A 293 4.42 -26.46 -6.36
C LEU A 293 4.77 -26.70 -7.82
N SER A 294 3.74 -26.81 -8.65
CA SER A 294 3.85 -26.74 -10.10
C SER A 294 4.30 -25.33 -10.56
N PRO A 295 4.78 -25.16 -11.81
CA PRO A 295 5.13 -23.84 -12.33
C PRO A 295 3.96 -22.83 -12.29
N THR A 296 2.74 -23.30 -12.48
CA THR A 296 1.51 -22.50 -12.42
C THR A 296 1.18 -22.05 -10.99
N GLU A 297 1.34 -22.94 -10.00
CA GLU A 297 1.11 -22.61 -8.60
C GLU A 297 2.19 -21.68 -8.06
N LEU A 298 3.44 -21.90 -8.49
CA LEU A 298 4.55 -21.01 -8.15
C LEU A 298 4.37 -19.61 -8.77
N GLN A 299 3.83 -19.54 -9.99
CA GLN A 299 3.44 -18.25 -10.59
C GLN A 299 2.30 -17.57 -9.81
N SER A 300 1.33 -18.34 -9.32
CA SER A 300 0.28 -17.83 -8.42
C SER A 300 0.87 -17.30 -7.10
N PHE A 301 1.82 -18.03 -6.50
CA PHE A 301 2.55 -17.59 -5.30
C PHE A 301 3.30 -16.27 -5.55
N PHE A 302 3.91 -16.11 -6.72
CA PHE A 302 4.61 -14.88 -7.08
C PHE A 302 3.71 -13.71 -7.51
N SER A 303 2.39 -13.89 -7.58
CA SER A 303 1.47 -12.83 -8.02
C SER A 303 1.47 -11.57 -7.16
N VAL A 304 1.91 -11.68 -5.91
CA VAL A 304 2.02 -10.55 -4.96
C VAL A 304 3.39 -9.85 -4.99
N PHE A 305 4.31 -10.33 -5.82
CA PHE A 305 5.63 -9.74 -6.02
C PHE A 305 5.65 -8.83 -7.26
N PRO A 306 6.46 -7.75 -7.25
CA PRO A 306 6.61 -6.91 -8.44
C PRO A 306 7.34 -7.63 -9.58
N CYS A 307 8.21 -8.59 -9.25
CA CYS A 307 8.92 -9.44 -10.21
C CYS A 307 9.16 -10.83 -9.61
N VAL A 308 9.49 -11.81 -10.45
CA VAL A 308 9.76 -13.19 -10.00
C VAL A 308 11.05 -13.21 -9.16
N PRO A 309 11.00 -13.58 -7.87
CA PRO A 309 12.15 -13.45 -6.98
C PRO A 309 13.18 -14.58 -7.16
N TRP A 310 12.79 -15.72 -7.74
CA TRP A 310 13.64 -16.90 -7.90
C TRP A 310 13.85 -17.26 -9.37
N GLY A 311 15.11 -17.45 -9.77
CA GLY A 311 15.46 -17.85 -11.13
C GLY A 311 15.38 -19.37 -11.37
N PRO A 312 15.70 -19.80 -12.60
CA PRO A 312 15.67 -21.22 -12.99
C PRO A 312 16.67 -22.08 -12.19
N GLU A 313 17.68 -21.47 -11.57
CA GLU A 313 18.63 -22.14 -10.68
C GLU A 313 17.99 -22.73 -9.42
N LEU A 314 16.78 -22.29 -9.04
CA LEU A 314 16.03 -22.82 -7.90
C LEU A 314 15.96 -24.36 -7.93
N TYR A 315 15.52 -24.91 -9.07
CA TYR A 315 15.38 -26.35 -9.26
C TYR A 315 16.71 -27.09 -9.25
N ASN A 316 17.86 -26.41 -9.21
CA ASN A 316 19.18 -27.04 -9.03
C ASN A 316 19.82 -26.75 -7.67
N THR A 317 19.17 -25.92 -6.85
CA THR A 317 19.67 -25.46 -5.56
C THR A 317 19.01 -26.20 -4.40
N VAL A 318 17.75 -26.59 -4.55
CA VAL A 318 16.96 -27.24 -3.49
C VAL A 318 16.41 -28.61 -3.89
N CYS A 319 15.92 -29.35 -2.91
CA CYS A 319 15.28 -30.64 -3.12
C CYS A 319 14.02 -30.50 -3.99
N THR A 320 13.89 -31.37 -4.99
CA THR A 320 12.72 -31.47 -5.85
C THR A 320 12.09 -32.84 -5.72
N THR A 321 10.81 -32.98 -6.06
CA THR A 321 10.16 -34.31 -6.16
C THR A 321 10.75 -35.13 -7.30
N ASP A 322 10.36 -36.41 -7.40
CA ASP A 322 10.74 -37.30 -8.51
C ASP A 322 10.30 -36.77 -9.89
N LYS A 323 9.28 -35.91 -9.92
CA LYS A 323 8.80 -35.22 -11.13
C LYS A 323 9.57 -33.91 -11.42
N GLY A 324 10.54 -33.54 -10.59
CA GLY A 324 11.30 -32.30 -10.70
C GLY A 324 10.56 -31.05 -10.18
N LEU A 325 9.45 -31.21 -9.46
CA LEU A 325 8.68 -30.10 -8.89
C LEU A 325 9.25 -29.64 -7.55
N LEU A 326 8.94 -28.41 -7.13
CA LEU A 326 9.44 -27.85 -5.88
C LEU A 326 8.62 -28.41 -4.70
N SER A 327 9.20 -29.33 -3.92
CA SER A 327 8.52 -29.88 -2.74
C SER A 327 8.43 -28.85 -1.60
N LEU A 328 7.53 -29.05 -0.63
CA LEU A 328 7.47 -28.24 0.59
C LEU A 328 8.83 -28.13 1.28
N HIS A 329 9.56 -29.25 1.39
CA HIS A 329 10.89 -29.25 1.97
C HIS A 329 11.87 -28.39 1.16
N GLY A 330 11.88 -28.52 -0.17
CA GLY A 330 12.71 -27.70 -1.05
C GLY A 330 12.37 -26.21 -0.96
N PHE A 331 11.09 -25.88 -0.90
CA PHE A 331 10.59 -24.53 -0.71
C PHE A 331 11.10 -23.91 0.60
N LEU A 332 10.97 -24.62 1.72
CA LEU A 332 11.49 -24.14 3.02
C LEU A 332 13.03 -24.05 3.03
N CYS A 333 13.73 -24.96 2.35
CA CYS A 333 15.17 -24.88 2.18
C CYS A 333 15.59 -23.62 1.40
N GLN A 334 14.85 -23.23 0.36
CA GLN A 334 15.13 -22.01 -0.40
C GLN A 334 15.01 -20.78 0.50
N TRP A 335 13.94 -20.69 1.29
CA TRP A 335 13.76 -19.61 2.25
C TRP A 335 14.84 -19.58 3.32
N THR A 336 15.25 -20.75 3.82
CA THR A 336 16.36 -20.89 4.78
C THR A 336 17.67 -20.37 4.20
N LEU A 337 17.94 -20.67 2.93
CA LEU A 337 19.13 -20.23 2.21
C LEU A 337 19.16 -18.71 2.05
N ILE A 338 18.05 -18.10 1.61
CA ILE A 338 17.94 -16.64 1.45
C ILE A 338 18.08 -15.96 2.81
N ALA A 339 17.37 -16.43 3.84
CA ALA A 339 17.46 -15.88 5.19
C ALA A 339 18.90 -15.89 5.74
N TYR A 340 19.71 -16.88 5.38
CA TYR A 340 21.10 -17.00 5.82
C TYR A 340 22.09 -16.16 4.99
N LEU A 341 21.90 -16.09 3.67
CA LEU A 341 22.84 -15.41 2.75
C LEU A 341 22.54 -13.92 2.59
N ASP A 342 21.27 -13.55 2.45
CA ASP A 342 20.82 -12.19 2.27
C ASP A 342 19.53 -11.92 3.06
N VAL A 343 19.72 -11.49 4.30
CA VAL A 343 18.62 -11.17 5.20
C VAL A 343 17.75 -10.01 4.67
N ARG A 344 18.32 -9.07 3.91
CA ARG A 344 17.56 -7.91 3.41
C ARG A 344 16.57 -8.37 2.36
N GLN A 345 17.02 -9.20 1.42
CA GLN A 345 16.16 -9.82 0.43
C GLN A 345 15.08 -10.70 1.09
N CYS A 346 15.43 -11.44 2.15
CA CYS A 346 14.45 -12.25 2.89
C CYS A 346 13.34 -11.40 3.50
N LEU A 347 13.69 -10.30 4.18
CA LEU A 347 12.73 -9.38 4.80
C LEU A 347 11.84 -8.70 3.75
N GLU A 348 12.42 -8.26 2.64
CA GLU A 348 11.68 -7.67 1.51
C GLU A 348 10.64 -8.66 0.94
N CYS A 349 11.06 -9.91 0.70
CA CYS A 349 10.16 -10.96 0.21
C CYS A 349 9.04 -11.29 1.23
N LEU A 350 9.34 -11.30 2.53
CA LEU A 350 8.31 -11.44 3.59
C LEU A 350 7.35 -10.25 3.62
N GLY A 351 7.83 -9.04 3.29
CA GLY A 351 7.00 -7.85 3.12
C GLY A 351 6.04 -7.99 1.94
N TYR A 352 6.52 -8.43 0.77
CA TYR A 352 5.65 -8.70 -0.38
C TYR A 352 4.58 -9.76 -0.09
N LEU A 353 4.91 -10.76 0.72
CA LEU A 353 3.97 -11.79 1.18
C LEU A 353 3.01 -11.31 2.29
N GLY A 354 3.15 -10.08 2.78
CA GLY A 354 2.26 -9.53 3.81
C GLY A 354 2.47 -10.11 5.21
N TYR A 355 3.66 -10.66 5.52
CA TYR A 355 3.94 -11.31 6.81
C TYR A 355 3.49 -10.52 8.04
N PRO A 356 3.80 -9.21 8.19
CA PRO A 356 3.46 -8.47 9.41
C PRO A 356 1.95 -8.40 9.63
N ILE A 357 1.21 -8.22 8.54
CA ILE A 357 -0.24 -8.02 8.55
C ILE A 357 -0.95 -9.35 8.80
N LEU A 358 -0.55 -10.40 8.08
CA LEU A 358 -1.18 -11.72 8.18
C LEU A 358 -0.79 -12.47 9.46
N SER A 359 0.34 -12.14 10.08
CA SER A 359 0.79 -12.75 11.33
C SER A 359 0.55 -11.86 12.56
N GLU A 360 -0.14 -10.72 12.39
CA GLU A 360 -0.38 -9.72 13.44
C GLU A 360 0.90 -9.34 14.21
N GLN A 361 1.99 -9.09 13.46
CA GLN A 361 3.31 -8.70 13.98
C GLN A 361 3.64 -7.26 13.59
N ASP A 362 4.44 -6.59 14.41
CA ASP A 362 4.89 -5.22 14.12
C ASP A 362 5.82 -5.13 12.89
N SER A 363 6.54 -6.20 12.55
CA SER A 363 7.50 -6.21 11.44
C SER A 363 7.87 -7.63 10.97
N GLN A 364 8.37 -7.73 9.73
CA GLN A 364 8.94 -8.95 9.14
C GLN A 364 10.14 -9.49 9.93
N THR A 365 10.81 -8.63 10.71
CA THR A 365 11.95 -9.04 11.54
C THR A 365 11.56 -10.10 12.58
N GLN A 366 10.28 -10.15 12.97
CA GLN A 366 9.77 -11.15 13.91
C GLN A 366 9.75 -12.58 13.35
N ALA A 367 9.96 -12.77 12.03
CA ALA A 367 10.12 -14.09 11.42
C ALA A 367 11.54 -14.67 11.60
N LEU A 368 12.50 -13.88 12.08
CA LEU A 368 13.91 -14.21 12.11
C LEU A 368 14.47 -14.30 13.52
N THR A 369 15.46 -15.19 13.69
CA THR A 369 16.30 -15.29 14.88
C THR A 369 17.73 -14.91 14.49
N VAL A 370 18.31 -13.97 15.24
CA VAL A 370 19.74 -13.68 15.18
C VAL A 370 20.47 -14.63 16.13
N THR A 371 21.34 -15.47 15.58
CA THR A 371 22.16 -16.39 16.38
C THR A 371 23.24 -15.61 17.14
N ARG A 372 23.75 -16.19 18.23
CA ARG A 372 24.85 -15.56 18.99
C ARG A 372 26.17 -15.60 18.23
N GLU A 373 27.13 -14.78 18.67
CA GLU A 373 28.47 -14.69 18.09
C GLU A 373 29.15 -16.06 18.00
N LYS A 374 29.75 -16.37 16.84
CA LYS A 374 30.43 -17.64 16.58
C LYS A 374 31.56 -17.93 17.58
N ARG A 375 32.24 -16.89 18.06
CA ARG A 375 33.31 -17.02 19.06
C ARG A 375 32.82 -17.68 20.34
N ILE A 376 31.62 -17.32 20.81
CA ILE A 376 31.00 -17.89 22.01
C ILE A 376 30.68 -19.37 21.80
N ASP A 377 30.23 -19.76 20.60
CA ASP A 377 29.99 -21.18 20.27
C ASP A 377 31.29 -22.00 20.35
N LEU A 378 32.40 -21.44 19.88
CA LEU A 378 33.72 -22.09 19.92
C LEU A 378 34.27 -22.21 21.34
N GLU A 379 34.17 -21.13 22.13
CA GLU A 379 34.60 -21.11 23.54
C GLU A 379 33.84 -22.13 24.39
N LYS A 380 32.53 -22.31 24.12
CA LYS A 380 31.68 -23.26 24.85
C LYS A 380 31.71 -24.68 24.28
N GLY A 381 32.27 -24.89 23.08
CA GLY A 381 32.21 -26.18 22.37
C GLY A 381 30.79 -26.63 22.03
N GLN A 382 29.82 -25.72 21.97
CA GLN A 382 28.40 -26.02 21.73
C GLN A 382 27.76 -24.89 20.91
N THR A 383 26.91 -25.26 19.95
CA THR A 383 26.15 -24.31 19.10
C THR A 383 24.65 -24.60 19.18
N GLN A 384 23.84 -23.56 19.03
CA GLN A 384 22.38 -23.65 18.86
C GLN A 384 21.93 -23.29 17.44
N ARG A 385 22.89 -23.05 16.53
CA ARG A 385 22.62 -22.79 15.11
C ARG A 385 22.09 -24.05 14.44
N ASN A 386 21.11 -23.88 13.58
CA ASN A 386 20.57 -24.95 12.76
C ASN A 386 21.13 -24.91 11.33
N VAL A 387 21.66 -23.76 10.90
CA VAL A 387 22.15 -23.55 9.53
C VAL A 387 23.66 -23.33 9.51
N PHE A 388 24.35 -24.10 8.65
CA PHE A 388 25.80 -24.06 8.51
C PHE A 388 26.21 -23.91 7.04
N LEU A 389 27.07 -22.93 6.76
CA LEU A 389 27.64 -22.73 5.44
C LEU A 389 28.95 -23.53 5.28
N CYS A 390 28.97 -24.47 4.34
CA CYS A 390 30.17 -25.19 3.94
C CYS A 390 30.66 -24.69 2.57
N LYS A 391 31.92 -24.21 2.50
CA LYS A 391 32.54 -23.77 1.25
C LYS A 391 33.28 -24.94 0.59
N VAL A 392 32.81 -25.38 -0.58
CA VAL A 392 33.42 -26.48 -1.34
C VAL A 392 34.46 -25.92 -2.32
N LEU A 393 35.74 -26.19 -2.04
CA LEU A 393 36.88 -25.69 -2.81
C LEU A 393 37.62 -26.86 -3.50
N GLY A 394 38.12 -26.63 -4.72
CA GLY A 394 38.86 -27.65 -5.47
C GLY A 394 39.11 -27.25 -6.93
N ALA A 395 40.02 -27.96 -7.60
CA ALA A 395 40.41 -27.69 -8.98
C ALA A 395 39.24 -27.81 -9.99
N LYS A 396 39.40 -27.25 -11.20
CA LYS A 396 38.44 -27.43 -12.30
C LYS A 396 38.34 -28.92 -12.63
N GLY A 397 37.12 -29.44 -12.78
CA GLY A 397 36.89 -30.86 -13.04
C GLY A 397 36.93 -31.79 -11.82
N ALA A 398 37.21 -31.28 -10.61
CA ALA A 398 37.27 -32.10 -9.38
C ALA A 398 35.89 -32.62 -8.87
N GLY A 399 34.83 -32.53 -9.67
CA GLY A 399 33.50 -33.05 -9.30
C GLY A 399 32.70 -32.22 -8.29
N LYS A 400 33.10 -30.97 -7.98
CA LYS A 400 32.42 -30.10 -6.98
C LYS A 400 30.91 -29.95 -7.21
N SER A 401 30.49 -29.73 -8.45
CA SER A 401 29.07 -29.58 -8.80
C SER A 401 28.30 -30.89 -8.59
N ALA A 402 28.89 -32.03 -8.94
CA ALA A 402 28.29 -33.34 -8.69
C ALA A 402 28.18 -33.63 -7.19
N PHE A 403 29.16 -33.22 -6.38
CA PHE A 403 29.09 -33.33 -4.92
C PHE A 403 27.90 -32.55 -4.33
N LEU A 404 27.66 -31.31 -4.81
CA LEU A 404 26.50 -30.51 -4.40
C LEU A 404 25.17 -31.13 -4.86
N GLN A 405 25.09 -31.60 -6.11
CA GLN A 405 23.87 -32.25 -6.63
C GLN A 405 23.58 -33.59 -5.93
N ALA A 406 24.62 -34.33 -5.53
CA ALA A 406 24.47 -35.57 -4.75
C ALA A 406 23.86 -35.30 -3.36
N PHE A 407 24.12 -34.13 -2.76
CA PHE A 407 23.47 -33.72 -1.51
C PHE A 407 21.95 -33.55 -1.67
N LEU A 408 21.49 -33.21 -2.88
CA LEU A 408 20.07 -33.13 -3.24
C LEU A 408 19.48 -34.49 -3.67
N GLY A 409 20.22 -35.59 -3.48
CA GLY A 409 19.78 -36.94 -3.87
C GLY A 409 19.87 -37.25 -5.36
N ARG A 410 20.55 -36.42 -6.16
CA ARG A 410 20.63 -36.59 -7.62
C ARG A 410 21.87 -37.40 -7.99
N SER A 411 21.65 -38.55 -8.63
CA SER A 411 22.74 -39.36 -9.18
C SER A 411 23.18 -38.82 -10.53
N LEU A 412 24.45 -39.05 -10.87
CA LEU A 412 24.92 -38.86 -12.24
C LEU A 412 24.21 -39.92 -13.11
N ALA A 413 23.31 -39.49 -13.99
CA ALA A 413 22.78 -40.38 -15.01
C ALA A 413 23.96 -40.95 -15.82
N VAL A 414 24.13 -42.27 -15.80
CA VAL A 414 25.08 -42.97 -16.65
C VAL A 414 24.65 -42.71 -18.08
N SER A 415 25.24 -41.70 -18.72
CA SER A 415 25.17 -41.55 -20.16
C SER A 415 25.87 -42.78 -20.71
N GLY A 416 25.07 -43.75 -21.16
CA GLY A 416 25.56 -44.95 -21.80
C GLY A 416 26.51 -44.54 -22.91
N CYS A 417 27.77 -44.93 -22.78
CA CYS A 417 28.63 -45.13 -23.93
C CYS A 417 27.86 -46.09 -24.84
N SER A 418 27.28 -45.56 -25.91
CA SER A 418 26.84 -46.40 -27.02
C SER A 418 28.12 -46.91 -27.70
N PRO A 419 28.20 -48.20 -28.03
CA PRO A 419 29.41 -48.83 -28.57
C PRO A 419 29.82 -48.27 -29.93
#